data_AF-A0A1E3GTQ0-F1
#
_entry.id   AF-A0A1E3GTQ0-F1
#
_cell.length_a   1.000
_cell.length_b   1.000
_cell.length_c   1.000
_cell.angle_alpha   90.00
_cell.angle_beta   90.00
_cell.angle_gamma   90.00
#
_symmetry.space_group_name_H-M   'P 1'
#
loop_
_entity.id
_entity.type
_entity.pdbx_description
1 polymer ?
#
loop_
_entity_poly.entity_id
_entity_poly.type
_entity_poly.pdbx_seq_one_letter_code
_entity_poly.pdbx_strand_id
1 'polypeptide(L)'
;MDNTSLKYSSEKAQLIRLLYMLLYGFVLYLTMTVLAIVVIVQFVFALFSGSPNPSIRNFSKDLNRFIQQIVLFLTYNDERKPFPFNPLYDDVEVEAVYDNDDYIADYEDITDKDDPTSPKP
;
A
#
# COMPACT_ATOMS: atom_id res chain seq x y z
N MET A 1 -6.42 45.61 24.90
CA MET A 1 -6.68 44.29 24.28
C MET A 1 -5.33 43.62 24.12
N ASP A 2 -5.09 42.60 24.93
CA ASP A 2 -3.86 41.84 25.08
C ASP A 2 -3.68 40.86 23.91
N ASN A 3 -2.86 41.26 22.94
CA ASN A 3 -2.42 40.46 21.79
C ASN A 3 -1.49 39.28 22.18
N THR A 4 -1.12 39.17 23.46
CA THR A 4 -0.25 38.12 24.01
C THR A 4 -0.95 36.76 24.12
N SER A 5 -2.26 36.73 24.42
CA SER A 5 -3.04 35.49 24.55
C SER A 5 -3.22 34.78 23.19
N LEU A 6 -3.40 35.54 22.11
CA LEU A 6 -3.57 35.02 20.75
C LEU A 6 -2.26 34.43 20.19
N LYS A 7 -1.12 35.07 20.47
CA LYS A 7 0.18 34.63 19.98
C LYS A 7 0.63 33.32 20.64
N TYR A 8 0.39 33.18 21.95
CA TYR A 8 0.75 31.99 22.71
C TYR A 8 0.01 30.73 22.25
N SER A 9 -1.26 30.86 21.85
CA SER A 9 -2.05 29.71 21.36
C SER A 9 -1.59 29.24 19.98
N SER A 10 -1.20 30.16 19.09
CA SER A 10 -0.71 29.85 17.74
C SER A 10 0.69 29.21 17.77
N GLU A 11 1.61 29.77 18.56
CA GLU A 11 2.95 29.21 18.76
C GLU A 11 2.88 27.79 19.35
N LYS A 12 1.96 27.54 20.30
CA LYS A 12 1.74 26.19 20.84
C LYS A 12 1.20 25.20 19.80
N ALA A 13 0.30 25.63 18.93
CA ALA A 13 -0.23 24.76 17.87
C ALA A 13 0.86 24.36 16.86
N GLN A 14 1.79 25.27 16.55
CA GLN A 14 2.94 24.96 15.69
C GLN A 14 3.93 24.02 16.38
N LEU A 15 4.22 24.24 17.66
CA LEU A 15 5.10 23.37 18.45
C LEU A 15 4.52 21.96 18.63
N ILE A 16 3.21 21.83 18.80
CA ILE A 16 2.55 20.51 18.88
C ILE A 16 2.71 19.76 17.55
N ARG A 17 2.58 20.44 16.40
CA ARG A 17 2.77 19.85 15.06
C ARG A 17 4.21 19.40 14.87
N LEU A 18 5.18 20.21 15.30
CA LEU A 18 6.61 19.87 15.27
C LEU A 18 6.91 18.64 16.15
N LEU A 19 6.32 18.57 17.35
CA LEU A 19 6.45 17.40 18.23
C LEU A 19 5.91 16.13 17.57
N TYR A 20 4.74 16.22 16.92
CA TYR A 20 4.19 15.10 16.15
C TYR A 20 5.07 14.73 14.95
N MET A 21 5.67 15.69 14.25
CA MET A 21 6.61 15.41 13.16
C MET A 21 7.85 14.66 13.65
N LEU A 22 8.42 15.06 14.79
CA LEU A 22 9.55 14.35 15.40
C LEU A 22 9.16 12.94 15.85
N LEU A 23 8.01 12.80 16.51
CA LEU A 23 7.48 11.51 16.93
C LEU A 23 7.28 10.58 15.73
N TYR A 24 6.60 11.06 14.68
CA TYR A 24 6.35 10.26 13.49
C TYR A 24 7.60 10.02 12.66
N GLY A 25 8.58 10.94 12.65
CA GLY A 25 9.90 10.68 12.09
C GLY A 25 10.63 9.54 12.81
N PHE A 26 10.53 9.48 14.14
CA PHE A 26 11.07 8.38 14.93
C PHE A 26 10.33 7.06 14.66
N VAL A 27 9.00 7.10 14.59
CA VAL A 27 8.18 5.93 14.21
C VAL A 27 8.56 5.45 12.81
N LEU A 28 8.72 6.35 11.84
CA LEU A 28 9.15 6.02 10.48
C LEU A 28 10.49 5.29 10.46
N TYR A 29 11.46 5.74 11.27
CA TYR A 29 12.75 5.07 11.41
C TYR A 29 12.62 3.63 11.94
N LEU A 30 11.80 3.43 12.99
CA LEU A 30 11.52 2.09 13.51
C LEU A 30 10.81 1.23 12.47
N THR A 31 9.81 1.79 11.78
CA THR A 31 9.05 1.10 10.72
C THR A 31 9.96 0.67 9.57
N MET A 32 10.91 1.49 9.15
CA MET A 32 11.92 1.13 8.14
C MET A 32 12.82 -0.02 8.63
N THR A 33 13.19 -0.04 9.91
CA THR A 33 13.97 -1.13 10.51
C THR A 33 13.17 -2.43 10.49
N VAL A 34 11.89 -2.38 10.85
CA VAL A 34 10.97 -3.53 10.77
C VAL A 34 10.82 -4.00 9.31
N LEU A 35 10.68 -3.08 8.36
CA LEU A 35 10.60 -3.42 6.94
C LEU A 35 11.85 -4.18 6.47
N ALA A 36 13.04 -3.76 6.88
CA ALA A 36 14.28 -4.46 6.55
C ALA A 36 14.27 -5.90 7.11
N ILE A 37 13.81 -6.10 8.35
CA ILE A 37 13.66 -7.44 8.94
C ILE A 37 12.66 -8.27 8.13
N VAL A 38 11.51 -7.71 7.77
CA VAL A 38 10.50 -8.39 6.95
C VAL A 38 11.07 -8.83 5.60
N VAL A 39 11.86 -7.98 4.94
CA VAL A 39 12.53 -8.32 3.67
C VAL A 39 13.50 -9.49 3.85
N ILE A 40 14.31 -9.49 4.91
CA ILE A 40 15.23 -10.61 5.19
C ILE A 40 14.45 -11.90 5.44
N VAL A 41 13.40 -11.84 6.26
CA VAL A 41 12.55 -13.00 6.57
C VAL A 41 11.90 -13.51 5.28
N GLN A 42 11.32 -12.64 4.46
CA GLN A 42 10.73 -13.00 3.16
C GLN A 42 11.75 -13.65 2.24
N PHE A 43 12.98 -13.14 2.19
CA PHE A 43 14.05 -13.71 1.38
C PHE A 43 14.43 -15.12 1.85
N VAL A 44 14.56 -15.33 3.16
CA VAL A 44 14.81 -16.66 3.75
C VAL A 44 13.66 -17.61 3.44
N PHE A 45 12.40 -17.20 3.67
CA PHE A 45 11.24 -18.02 3.32
C PHE A 45 11.15 -18.31 1.82
N ALA A 46 11.46 -17.36 0.94
CA ALA A 46 11.49 -17.60 -0.49
C ALA A 46 12.53 -18.67 -0.87
N LEU A 47 13.69 -18.67 -0.20
CA LEU A 47 14.76 -19.65 -0.42
C LEU A 47 14.39 -21.07 0.05
N PHE A 48 13.68 -21.18 1.17
CA PHE A 48 13.31 -22.48 1.76
C PHE A 48 11.95 -23.01 1.27
N SER A 49 10.97 -22.14 1.04
CA SER A 49 9.57 -22.50 0.80
C SER A 49 9.15 -22.41 -0.67
N GLY A 50 9.97 -21.80 -1.55
CA GLY A 50 9.68 -21.65 -2.99
C GLY A 50 8.47 -20.76 -3.32
N SER A 51 7.70 -20.31 -2.33
CA SER A 51 6.58 -19.39 -2.46
C SER A 51 6.58 -18.37 -1.31
N PRO A 52 6.29 -17.09 -1.59
CA PRO A 52 6.19 -16.07 -0.55
C PRO A 52 4.97 -16.31 0.34
N ASN A 53 5.17 -16.23 1.66
CA ASN A 53 4.09 -16.47 2.63
C ASN A 53 3.00 -15.37 2.53
N PRO A 54 1.73 -15.74 2.27
CA PRO A 54 0.65 -14.77 2.07
C PRO A 54 0.39 -13.88 3.29
N SER A 55 0.60 -14.40 4.50
CA SER A 55 0.42 -13.63 5.74
C SER A 55 1.43 -12.50 5.87
N ILE A 56 2.70 -12.77 5.53
CA ILE A 56 3.75 -11.74 5.58
C ILE A 56 3.54 -10.72 4.47
N ARG A 57 3.04 -11.16 3.30
CA ARG A 57 2.70 -10.25 2.19
C ARG A 57 1.56 -9.29 2.56
N ASN A 58 0.53 -9.75 3.27
CA ASN A 58 -0.54 -8.88 3.75
C ASN A 58 -0.02 -7.88 4.80
N PHE A 59 0.80 -8.34 5.75
CA PHE A 59 1.46 -7.43 6.70
C PHE A 59 2.31 -6.36 6.01
N SER A 60 3.09 -6.72 4.98
CA SER A 60 3.88 -5.76 4.21
C SER A 60 3.03 -4.70 3.52
N LYS A 61 1.80 -5.04 3.10
CA LYS A 61 0.87 -4.06 2.51
C LYS A 61 0.44 -3.03 3.56
N ASP A 62 0.02 -3.49 4.73
CA ASP A 62 -0.36 -2.62 5.86
C ASP A 62 0.81 -1.72 6.26
N LEU A 63 2.00 -2.29 6.35
CA LEU A 63 3.23 -1.58 6.70
C LEU A 63 3.56 -0.47 5.68
N ASN A 64 3.45 -0.77 4.38
CA ASN A 64 3.70 0.21 3.33
C ASN A 64 2.68 1.36 3.38
N ARG A 65 1.40 1.05 3.59
CA ARG A 65 0.37 2.09 3.70
C ARG A 65 0.60 2.98 4.91
N PHE A 66 1.03 2.40 6.04
CA PHE A 66 1.41 3.17 7.22
C PHE A 66 2.60 4.11 6.96
N ILE A 67 3.65 3.64 6.26
CA ILE A 67 4.80 4.47 5.86
C ILE A 67 4.32 5.65 4.99
N GLN A 68 3.46 5.39 4.01
CA GLN A 68 2.93 6.44 3.14
C GLN A 68 2.17 7.50 3.92
N GLN A 69 1.27 7.11 4.83
CA GLN A 69 0.54 8.06 5.69
C GLN A 69 1.48 8.94 6.50
N ILE A 70 2.54 8.36 7.07
CA ILE A 70 3.55 9.12 7.81
C ILE A 70 4.27 10.12 6.91
N VAL A 71 4.72 9.69 5.74
CA VAL A 71 5.44 10.57 4.79
C VAL A 71 4.54 11.72 4.33
N LEU A 72 3.27 11.46 4.01
CA LEU A 72 2.31 12.50 3.61
C LEU A 72 2.10 13.53 4.74
N PHE A 73 1.98 13.07 5.99
CA PHE A 73 1.87 13.94 7.16
C PHE A 73 3.14 14.79 7.39
N LEU A 74 4.33 14.19 7.29
CA LEU A 74 5.61 14.90 7.47
C LEU A 74 5.89 15.92 6.36
N THR A 75 5.45 15.63 5.14
CA THR A 75 5.71 16.47 3.95
C THR A 75 4.66 17.53 3.71
N TYR A 76 3.70 17.71 4.63
CA TYR A 76 2.58 18.65 4.51
C TYR A 76 1.64 18.35 3.32
N ASN A 77 1.76 17.18 2.68
CA ASN A 77 0.84 16.77 1.63
C ASN A 77 -0.52 16.34 2.18
N ASP A 78 -0.56 15.89 3.44
CA ASP A 78 -1.80 15.58 4.15
C ASP A 78 -1.72 16.11 5.59
N GLU A 79 -2.79 16.72 6.08
CA GLU A 79 -2.89 17.17 7.48
C GLU A 79 -3.50 16.10 8.39
N ARG A 80 -4.01 15.01 7.80
CA ARG A 80 -4.53 13.84 8.51
C ARG A 80 -3.38 13.13 9.23
N LYS A 81 -3.56 12.91 10.53
CA LYS A 81 -2.61 12.16 11.35
C LYS A 81 -2.60 10.68 10.91
N PRO A 82 -1.45 10.01 10.86
CA PRO A 82 -1.37 8.58 10.59
C PRO A 82 -2.09 7.75 11.66
N PHE A 83 -2.30 6.46 11.38
CA PHE A 83 -2.68 5.45 12.38
C PHE A 83 -1.86 5.59 13.69
N PRO A 84 -2.45 5.38 14.89
CA PRO A 84 -3.79 4.87 15.19
C PRO A 84 -4.91 5.92 15.21
N PHE A 85 -4.62 7.18 14.88
CA PHE A 85 -5.62 8.25 15.00
C PHE A 85 -6.60 8.27 13.82
N ASN A 86 -6.18 7.78 12.66
CA ASN A 86 -7.03 7.57 11.48
C ASN A 86 -6.90 6.12 11.00
N PRO A 87 -7.93 5.60 10.30
CA PRO A 87 -7.90 4.24 9.79
C PRO A 87 -6.77 4.06 8.77
N LEU A 88 -6.18 2.85 8.72
CA LEU A 88 -5.17 2.47 7.73
C LEU A 88 -5.76 2.41 6.31
N TYR A 89 -7.04 2.11 6.23
CA TYR A 89 -7.82 2.04 5.01
C TYR A 89 -8.72 3.27 4.98
N ASP A 90 -8.61 4.07 3.93
CA ASP A 90 -9.71 4.95 3.59
C ASP A 90 -10.85 4.03 3.13
N ASP A 91 -12.03 4.17 3.72
CA ASP A 91 -13.23 3.46 3.28
C ASP A 91 -13.55 3.96 1.87
N VAL A 92 -12.98 3.31 0.87
CA VAL A 92 -13.40 3.49 -0.52
C VAL A 92 -14.78 2.87 -0.58
N GLU A 93 -15.83 3.69 -0.64
CA GLU A 93 -17.13 3.22 -1.12
C GLU A 93 -16.86 2.57 -2.46
N VAL A 94 -16.94 1.25 -2.50
CA VAL A 94 -16.70 0.46 -3.69
C VAL A 94 -17.82 0.80 -4.66
N GLU A 95 -17.61 1.78 -5.55
CA GLU A 95 -18.28 1.72 -6.85
C GLU A 95 -17.82 0.39 -7.46
N ALA A 96 -18.73 -0.58 -7.43
CA ALA A 96 -18.53 -1.89 -7.99
C ALA A 96 -18.27 -1.73 -9.50
N VAL A 97 -16.99 -1.68 -9.86
CA VAL A 97 -16.54 -2.04 -11.19
C VAL A 97 -16.84 -3.55 -11.30
N TYR A 98 -18.00 -3.87 -11.87
CA TYR A 98 -18.33 -5.24 -12.26
C TYR A 98 -17.24 -5.73 -13.22
N ASP A 99 -16.59 -6.84 -12.83
CA ASP A 99 -15.80 -7.68 -13.72
C ASP A 99 -16.57 -7.89 -15.04
N ASN A 100 -16.04 -7.41 -16.15
CA ASN A 100 -16.38 -7.96 -17.46
C ASN A 100 -15.35 -9.06 -17.75
N ASP A 101 -15.46 -10.18 -17.04
CA ASP A 101 -14.68 -11.40 -17.30
C ASP A 101 -15.31 -12.29 -18.39
N ASP A 102 -16.45 -11.88 -18.98
CA ASP A 102 -17.18 -12.64 -20.02
C ASP A 102 -16.75 -12.31 -21.46
N TYR A 103 -15.47 -12.00 -21.70
CA TYR A 103 -14.89 -12.03 -23.05
C TYR A 103 -14.00 -13.25 -23.23
N ILE A 104 -14.59 -14.45 -23.19
CA ILE A 104 -14.04 -15.58 -23.94
C ILE A 104 -14.23 -15.23 -25.42
N ALA A 105 -13.16 -14.81 -26.09
CA ALA A 105 -13.13 -14.87 -27.53
C ALA A 105 -13.31 -16.35 -27.90
N ASP A 106 -14.46 -16.67 -28.51
CA ASP A 106 -14.67 -17.94 -29.20
C ASP A 106 -13.53 -18.09 -30.22
N TYR A 107 -12.48 -18.80 -29.83
CA TYR A 107 -11.63 -19.46 -30.81
C TYR A 107 -12.52 -20.52 -31.44
N GLU A 108 -13.16 -20.17 -32.56
CA GLU A 108 -13.65 -21.19 -33.47
C GLU A 108 -12.50 -22.18 -33.67
N ASP A 109 -12.77 -23.42 -33.29
CA ASP A 109 -11.92 -24.58 -33.53
C ASP A 109 -11.74 -24.74 -35.04
N ILE A 110 -10.70 -24.12 -35.59
CA ILE A 110 -10.25 -24.34 -36.96
C ILE A 110 -9.33 -25.57 -36.98
N THR A 111 -9.82 -26.71 -36.49
CA THR A 111 -9.22 -28.02 -36.76
C THR A 111 -10.03 -28.82 -37.76
N ASP A 112 -10.50 -28.16 -38.83
CA ASP A 112 -10.97 -28.89 -40.00
C ASP A 112 -10.81 -28.05 -41.29
N LYS A 113 -9.60 -28.12 -41.88
CA LYS A 113 -9.41 -28.08 -43.35
C LYS A 113 -7.96 -28.36 -43.75
N ASP A 114 -7.85 -29.45 -44.52
CA ASP A 114 -6.86 -29.69 -45.59
C ASP A 114 -5.40 -29.99 -45.18
N ASP A 115 -5.13 -31.25 -44.82
CA ASP A 115 -3.80 -31.86 -44.96
C ASP A 115 -3.53 -32.13 -46.46
N PRO A 116 -2.54 -31.46 -47.09
CA PRO A 116 -2.27 -31.58 -48.53
C PRO A 116 -1.53 -32.88 -48.92
N THR A 117 -1.33 -33.84 -48.03
CA THR A 117 -0.47 -35.02 -48.29
C THR A 117 -1.19 -36.36 -48.47
N SER A 118 -2.52 -36.39 -48.55
CA SER A 118 -3.26 -37.65 -48.77
C SER A 118 -3.31 -38.09 -50.25
N PRO A 119 -2.86 -39.31 -50.62
CA PRO A 119 -2.87 -39.79 -52.01
C PRO A 119 -4.29 -40.13 -52.51
N LYS A 120 -4.61 -39.75 -53.76
CA LYS A 120 -5.88 -40.14 -54.42
C LYS A 120 -5.85 -41.61 -54.90
N PRO A 121 -6.84 -42.45 -54.53
CA PRO A 121 -7.21 -43.64 -55.29
C PRO A 121 -8.11 -43.30 -56.49
#